data_AF-A0A3D2SNZ7-F1
#
_entry.id   AF-A0A3D2SNZ7-F1
#
_cell.length_a   1.000
_cell.length_b   1.000
_cell.length_c   1.000
_cell.angle_alpha   90.00
_cell.angle_beta   90.00
_cell.angle_gamma   90.00
#
_symmetry.space_group_name_H-M   'P 1'
#
loop_
_entity.id
_entity.type
_entity.pdbx_description
1 polymer ?
#
loop_
_entity_poly.entity_id
_entity_poly.type
_entity_poly.pdbx_seq_one_letter_code
_entity_poly.pdbx_strand_id
1 'polypeptide(L)' 'NLVYDRGTLFGLQTGGRIESILVSLPNLAAWSYRPEWDEHSIEKQLTDYYLKPHDWLAEL' A
#
# COMPACT_ATOMS: atom_id res chain seq x y z
N ASN A 1 1.38 -2.19 5.84
CA ASN A 1 2.32 -2.76 6.85
C ASN A 1 1.73 -2.72 8.25
N LEU A 2 1.42 -1.54 8.81
CA LEU A 2 1.00 -1.44 10.22
C LEU A 2 -0.40 -2.01 10.57
N VAL A 3 -1.25 -2.32 9.59
CA VAL A 3 -2.63 -2.79 9.82
C VAL A 3 -2.85 -4.25 9.42
N TYR A 4 -2.44 -4.64 8.21
CA TYR A 4 -2.76 -5.96 7.64
C TYR A 4 -1.57 -6.91 7.52
N ASP A 5 -0.33 -6.41 7.59
CA ASP A 5 0.84 -7.26 7.36
C ASP A 5 1.13 -8.13 8.59
N ARG A 6 0.86 -9.43 8.48
CA ARG A 6 1.03 -10.38 9.60
C ARG A 6 2.46 -10.43 10.12
N GLY A 7 3.46 -10.31 9.24
CA GLY A 7 4.87 -10.35 9.63
C GLY A 7 5.27 -9.16 10.49
N THR A 8 4.86 -7.95 10.08
CA THR A 8 5.04 -6.71 10.85
C THR A 8 4.36 -6.82 12.21
N LEU A 9 3.08 -7.22 12.26
CA LEU A 9 2.32 -7.32 13.51
C LEU A 9 2.96 -8.31 14.49
N PHE A 10 3.28 -9.52 14.00
CA PHE A 10 3.92 -10.55 14.81
C PHE A 10 5.30 -10.10 15.32
N GLY A 11 6.14 -9.54 14.45
CA GLY A 11 7.47 -9.06 14.82
C GLY A 11 7.44 -7.98 15.91
N LEU A 12 6.46 -7.06 15.83
CA LEU A 12 6.27 -6.03 16.86
C LEU A 12 5.77 -6.62 18.19
N GLN A 13 4.81 -7.56 18.13
CA GLN A 13 4.21 -8.18 19.33
C GLN A 13 5.16 -9.14 20.06
N THR A 14 6.12 -9.74 19.34
CA THR A 14 7.05 -10.74 19.89
C THR A 14 8.42 -10.19 20.27
N GLY A 15 8.63 -8.87 20.16
CA GLY A 15 9.90 -8.24 20.52
C GLY A 15 11.03 -8.46 19.50
N GLY A 16 10.69 -8.59 18.21
CA GLY A 16 11.67 -8.66 17.13
C GLY A 16 12.46 -7.36 16.94
N ARG A 17 13.44 -7.37 16.02
CA ARG A 17 14.28 -6.19 15.75
C ARG A 17 13.50 -5.11 15.02
N ILE A 18 13.04 -4.10 15.77
CA ILE A 18 12.16 -3.02 15.30
C ILE A 18 12.69 -2.32 14.04
N GLU A 19 13.97 -1.92 14.02
CA GLU A 19 14.59 -1.26 12.85
C GLU A 19 14.49 -2.11 11.57
N SER A 20 14.66 -3.43 11.69
CA SER A 20 14.53 -4.35 10.55
C SER A 20 13.07 -4.55 10.14
N ILE A 21 12.11 -4.46 11.06
CA ILE A 21 10.68 -4.59 10.77
C ILE A 21 10.16 -3.33 10.06
N LEU A 22 10.53 -2.16 10.57
CA LEU A 22 10.01 -0.87 10.11
C LEU A 22 10.77 -0.28 8.91
N VAL A 23 11.89 -0.88 8.48
CA VAL A 23 12.58 -0.49 7.22
C VAL A 23 11.68 -0.56 5.99
N SER A 24 10.60 -1.33 6.07
CA SER A 24 9.57 -1.44 5.03
C SER A 24 8.72 -0.16 4.87
N LEU A 25 8.80 0.79 5.78
CA LEU A 25 8.11 2.08 5.71
C LEU A 25 8.94 3.09 4.89
N PRO A 26 8.29 3.96 4.09
CA PRO A 26 9.00 5.02 3.39
C PRO A 26 9.52 6.09 4.37
N ASN A 27 10.52 6.86 3.96
CA ASN A 27 11.05 7.99 4.73
C ASN A 27 10.03 9.14 4.88
N LEU A 28 9.08 9.27 3.95
CA LEU A 28 8.01 10.25 3.99
C LEU A 28 6.71 9.63 3.43
N ALA A 29 5.58 9.90 4.08
CA ALA A 29 4.24 9.61 3.59
C ALA A 29 3.30 10.74 4.02
N ALA A 30 2.24 10.98 3.25
CA ALA A 30 1.28 12.06 3.48
C ALA A 30 -0.16 11.53 3.51
N TRP A 31 -1.00 12.21 4.28
CA TRP A 31 -2.44 11.97 4.37
C TRP A 31 -3.18 13.28 4.19
N SER A 32 -4.22 13.27 3.36
CA SER A 32 -5.12 14.39 3.14
C SER A 32 -6.57 13.97 3.42
N TYR A 33 -7.38 14.92 3.87
CA TYR A 33 -8.80 14.66 4.11
C TYR A 33 -9.60 14.91 2.83
N ARG A 34 -10.35 13.90 2.39
CA ARG A 34 -11.21 13.94 1.20
C ARG A 34 -10.54 14.54 -0.05
N PRO A 35 -9.39 13.99 -0.51
CA PRO A 35 -8.87 14.35 -1.82
C PRO A 35 -9.85 13.89 -2.91
N GLU A 36 -10.04 14.71 -3.93
CA GLU A 36 -10.85 14.41 -5.10
C GLU A 36 -9.96 14.60 -6.34
N TRP A 37 -10.17 13.75 -7.36
CA TRP A 37 -9.44 13.76 -8.62
C TRP A 37 -10.43 13.66 -9.78
N ASP A 38 -10.08 14.27 -10.91
CA ASP A 38 -10.92 14.21 -12.11
C ASP A 38 -11.12 12.77 -12.59
N GLU A 39 -12.31 12.46 -13.13
CA GLU A 39 -12.69 11.09 -13.54
C GLU A 39 -11.74 10.49 -14.59
N HIS A 40 -11.12 11.32 -15.42
CA HIS A 40 -10.22 10.92 -16.50
C HIS A 40 -8.75 11.10 -16.13
N SER A 41 -8.42 11.34 -14.86
CA SER A 41 -7.04 11.52 -14.41
C SER A 41 -6.31 10.19 -14.21
N ILE A 42 -4.97 10.24 -14.25
CA ILE A 42 -4.12 9.06 -14.00
C ILE A 42 -4.21 8.59 -12.54
N GLU A 43 -4.43 9.50 -11.59
CA GLU A 43 -4.63 9.19 -10.17
C GLU A 43 -5.91 8.38 -9.98
N LYS A 44 -6.99 8.76 -10.68
CA LYS A 44 -8.26 8.02 -10.62
C LYS A 44 -8.13 6.65 -11.28
N GLN A 45 -7.47 6.58 -12.43
CA GLN A 45 -7.19 5.33 -13.16
C GLN A 45 -6.42 4.31 -12.31
N LEU A 46 -5.45 4.76 -11.49
CA LEU A 46 -4.71 3.89 -10.57
C LEU A 46 -5.66 3.10 -9.67
N THR A 47 -6.64 3.78 -9.06
CA THR A 47 -7.59 3.16 -8.12
C THR A 47 -8.70 2.36 -8.81
N ASP A 48 -9.24 2.88 -9.92
CA ASP A 48 -10.41 2.28 -10.55
C ASP A 48 -10.06 1.09 -11.46
N TYR A 49 -8.83 1.03 -11.96
CA TYR A 49 -8.32 -0.07 -12.79
C TYR A 49 -7.20 -0.82 -12.05
N TYR A 50 -5.98 -0.27 -12.01
CA TYR A 50 -4.77 -1.04 -11.66
C TYR A 50 -4.75 -1.68 -10.26
N LEU A 51 -5.38 -1.09 -9.25
CA LEU A 51 -5.40 -1.63 -7.88
C LEU A 51 -6.51 -2.67 -7.62
N LYS A 52 -7.08 -3.25 -8.68
CA LYS A 52 -8.02 -4.39 -8.62
C LYS A 52 -7.33 -5.65 -9.20
N PRO A 53 -7.79 -6.86 -8.85
CA PRO A 53 -7.28 -8.08 -9.48
C PRO A 53 -7.53 -8.04 -10.99
N HIS A 54 -6.48 -8.19 -11.77
CA HIS A 54 -6.51 -8.26 -13.23
C HIS A 54 -5.69 -9.45 -13.70
N ASP A 55 -6.16 -10.10 -14.77
CA ASP A 55 -5.33 -11.03 -15.52
C ASP A 55 -4.52 -10.25 -16.55
N TRP A 56 -3.27 -9.95 -16.19
CA TRP A 56 -2.38 -9.14 -17.02
C TRP A 56 -1.84 -9.89 -18.24
N LEU A 57 -1.95 -11.22 -18.28
CA LEU A 57 -1.34 -12.06 -19.32
C LEU A 57 -2.38 -12.78 -20.19
N ALA A 58 -3.68 -12.52 -19.99
CA ALA A 58 -4.77 -13.22 -20.68
C ALA A 58 -4.70 -13.20 -22.22
N GLU A 59 -3.95 -12.27 -22.81
CA GLU A 59 -3.78 -12.10 -24.26
C GLU A 59 -2.35 -12.40 -24.77
N LEU A 60 -1.47 -12.96 -23.92
CA LEU A 60 -0.18 -13.54 -24.37
C LEU A 60 -0.34 -14.99 -24.81
#